data_AF-A0A199VMX7-F1
#
_entry.id   AF-A0A199VMX7-F1
#
_cell.length_a   1.000
_cell.length_b   1.000
_cell.length_c   1.000
_cell.angle_alpha   90.00
_cell.angle_beta   90.00
_cell.angle_gamma   90.00
#
_symmetry.space_group_name_H-M   'P 1'
#
loop_
_entity.id
_entity.type
_entity.pdbx_description
1 polymer ?
#
loop_
_entity_poly.entity_id
_entity_poly.type
_entity_poly.pdbx_seq_one_letter_code
_entity_poly.pdbx_strand_id
1 'polypeptide(L)'
;MIQQYKKEGKIVSSKGRVDDNINTIIKRLRVYFDSTLPVIDYYSSRGKVHKIDANRSVEEVFDEVKNVISTYFSGNQGKKIFTQI
;
A
#
# COMPACT_ATOMS: atom_id res chain seq x y z
N MET A 1 10.23 2.46 12.56
CA MET A 1 9.96 2.63 11.12
C MET A 1 10.54 3.93 10.54
N ILE A 2 10.30 5.11 11.11
CA ILE A 2 10.90 6.38 10.61
C ILE A 2 12.44 6.35 10.63
N GLN A 3 13.04 5.61 11.57
CA GLN A 3 14.50 5.48 11.68
C GLN A 3 15.14 4.61 10.58
N GLN A 4 14.39 3.69 9.95
CA GLN A 4 14.88 2.86 8.85
C GLN A 4 15.21 3.72 7.62
N TYR A 5 14.34 4.70 7.30
CA TYR A 5 14.49 5.61 6.17
C TYR A 5 15.61 6.65 6.31
N LYS A 6 16.18 6.82 7.51
CA LYS A 6 17.39 7.65 7.70
C LYS A 6 18.68 6.91 7.34
N LYS A 7 18.66 5.57 7.28
CA LYS A 7 19.87 4.74 7.16
C LYS A 7 20.29 4.46 5.72
N GLU A 8 19.38 4.62 4.75
CA GLU A 8 19.63 4.36 3.34
C GLU A 8 19.35 5.63 2.54
N GLY A 9 20.39 6.47 2.38
CA GLY A 9 20.36 7.72 1.62
C GLY A 9 20.23 7.54 0.11
N LYS A 10 19.35 6.64 -0.34
CA LYS A 10 19.13 6.34 -1.76
C LYS A 10 17.64 6.47 -2.09
N ILE A 11 17.18 7.72 -2.12
CA ILE A 11 15.85 8.06 -2.62
C ILE A 11 16.01 8.33 -4.12
N VAL A 12 15.34 7.52 -4.94
CA VAL A 12 15.36 7.63 -6.41
C VAL A 12 14.79 8.98 -6.81
N SER A 13 15.67 9.85 -7.31
CA SER A 13 15.35 11.12 -7.94
C SER A 13 14.51 10.86 -9.18
N SER A 14 13.21 11.17 -9.12
CA SER A 14 12.45 11.46 -10.32
C SER A 14 13.04 12.73 -10.93
N LYS A 15 13.89 12.56 -11.94
CA LYS A 15 14.52 13.61 -12.75
C LYS A 15 13.62 14.86 -12.86
N GLY A 16 14.01 15.96 -12.21
CA GLY A 16 13.67 17.30 -12.71
C GLY A 16 13.01 18.33 -11.78
N ARG A 17 12.94 18.18 -10.45
CA ARG A 17 12.50 19.29 -9.57
C ARG A 17 13.53 19.64 -8.50
N VAL A 18 13.83 20.94 -8.40
CA VAL A 18 14.75 21.56 -7.42
C VAL A 18 14.22 21.49 -5.98
N ASP A 19 12.91 21.28 -5.80
CA ASP A 19 12.24 21.30 -4.48
C ASP A 19 12.05 19.92 -3.83
N ASP A 20 12.61 18.84 -4.39
CA ASP A 20 12.56 17.50 -3.81
C ASP A 20 13.53 17.41 -2.62
N ASN A 21 13.25 18.18 -1.58
CA ASN A 21 13.98 18.11 -0.33
C ASN A 21 13.48 16.91 0.48
N ILE A 22 14.43 16.12 0.98
CA ILE A 22 14.17 14.95 1.83
C ILE A 22 13.22 15.26 3.01
N ASN A 23 13.26 16.51 3.48
CA ASN A 23 12.38 17.04 4.52
C ASN A 23 10.89 16.98 4.14
N THR A 24 10.53 17.29 2.89
CA THR A 24 9.14 17.21 2.40
C THR A 24 8.67 15.77 2.31
N ILE A 25 9.52 14.85 1.86
CA ILE A 25 9.19 13.42 1.78
C ILE A 25 8.95 12.87 3.19
N ILE A 26 9.84 13.17 4.14
CA ILE A 26 9.67 12.77 5.55
C ILE A 26 8.38 13.35 6.12
N LYS A 27 8.09 14.63 5.87
CA LYS A 27 6.86 15.27 6.35
C LYS A 27 5.61 14.60 5.76
N ARG A 28 5.60 14.29 4.47
CA ARG A 28 4.49 13.57 3.81
C ARG A 28 4.28 12.18 4.38
N LEU A 29 5.37 11.41 4.56
CA LEU A 29 5.29 10.08 5.17
C LEU A 29 4.77 10.14 6.60
N ARG A 30 5.23 11.10 7.41
CA ARG A 30 4.74 11.28 8.78
C ARG A 30 3.23 11.55 8.79
N VAL A 31 2.76 12.53 8.01
CA VAL A 31 1.33 12.85 7.91
C VAL A 31 0.52 11.64 7.44
N TYR A 32 1.03 10.88 6.48
CA TYR A 32 0.40 9.64 6.02
C TYR A 32 0.26 8.63 7.16
N PHE A 33 1.33 8.31 7.91
CA PHE A 33 1.23 7.37 9.02
C PHE A 33 0.32 7.87 10.14
N ASP A 34 0.44 9.14 10.55
CA ASP A 34 -0.36 9.72 11.63
C ASP A 34 -1.86 9.70 11.30
N SER A 35 -2.23 9.83 10.02
CA SER A 35 -3.63 9.81 9.58
C SER A 35 -4.17 8.43 9.22
N THR A 36 -3.33 7.51 8.72
CA THR A 36 -3.78 6.21 8.21
C THR A 36 -3.73 5.09 9.25
N LEU A 37 -2.78 5.11 10.19
CA LEU A 37 -2.68 4.07 11.22
C LEU A 37 -3.95 3.94 12.07
N PRO A 38 -4.59 5.04 12.55
CA PRO A 38 -5.85 4.91 13.30
C PRO A 38 -6.97 4.25 12.50
N VAL A 39 -7.02 4.49 11.18
CA VAL A 39 -8.00 3.90 10.27
C VAL A 39 -7.73 2.40 10.10
N ILE A 40 -6.47 2.03 9.91
CA ILE A 40 -6.05 0.62 9.80
C ILE A 40 -6.38 -0.12 11.09
N ASP A 41 -6.03 0.43 12.26
CA ASP A 41 -6.30 -0.20 13.55
C ASP A 41 -7.80 -0.42 13.78
N TYR A 42 -8.61 0.59 13.43
CA TYR A 42 -10.07 0.52 13.52
C TYR A 42 -10.65 -0.63 12.69
N TYR A 43 -10.25 -0.79 11.43
CA TYR A 43 -10.74 -1.90 10.59
C TYR A 43 -10.08 -3.25 10.93
N SER A 44 -8.83 -3.24 11.40
CA SER A 44 -8.10 -4.45 11.80
C SER A 44 -8.74 -5.09 13.03
N SER A 45 -9.18 -4.30 14.01
CA SER A 45 -9.91 -4.78 15.19
C SER A 45 -11.22 -5.52 14.84
N ARG A 46 -11.72 -5.34 13.61
CA ARG A 46 -12.97 -5.92 13.10
C ARG A 46 -12.73 -7.05 12.11
N GLY A 47 -11.48 -7.48 11.91
CA GLY A 47 -11.12 -8.50 10.94
C GLY A 47 -11.36 -8.09 9.49
N LYS A 48 -11.41 -6.78 9.18
CA LYS A 48 -11.69 -6.26 7.83
C LYS A 48 -10.44 -5.78 7.09
N VAL A 49 -9.25 -6.06 7.62
CA VAL A 49 -7.98 -5.64 7.02
C VAL A 49 -7.22 -6.86 6.55
N HIS A 50 -6.82 -6.84 5.28
CA HIS A 50 -5.82 -7.75 4.73
C HIS A 50 -4.55 -6.97 4.40
N LYS A 51 -3.43 -7.46 4.93
CA LYS A 51 -2.11 -6.87 4.74
C LYS A 51 -1.40 -7.64 3.63
N ILE A 52 -0.94 -6.93 2.61
CA ILE A 52 -0.24 -7.49 1.46
C ILE A 52 1.16 -6.86 1.43
N ASP A 53 2.20 -7.69 1.31
CA ASP A 53 3.57 -7.21 1.21
C ASP A 53 3.85 -6.64 -0.18
N ALA A 54 4.13 -5.34 -0.23
CA ALA A 54 4.39 -4.57 -1.44
C ALA A 54 5.87 -4.49 -1.83
N ASN A 55 6.78 -5.19 -1.12
CA ASN A 55 8.21 -5.25 -1.48
C ASN A 55 8.53 -6.25 -2.60
N ARG A 56 7.52 -6.95 -3.13
CA ARG A 56 7.62 -7.94 -4.21
C ARG A 56 7.41 -7.30 -5.58
N SER A 57 7.47 -8.11 -6.65
CA SER A 57 7.15 -7.63 -7.99
C SER A 57 5.69 -7.17 -8.10
N VAL A 58 5.42 -6.29 -9.06
CA VAL A 58 4.07 -5.74 -9.28
C VAL A 58 3.10 -6.87 -9.61
N GLU A 59 3.55 -7.84 -10.40
CA GLU A 59 2.79 -9.02 -10.81
C GLU A 59 2.40 -9.87 -9.60
N GLU A 60 3.35 -10.18 -8.70
CA GLU A 60 3.08 -10.96 -7.49
C GLU A 60 2.11 -10.25 -6.54
N VAL A 61 2.27 -8.94 -6.36
CA VAL A 61 1.37 -8.15 -5.52
C VAL A 61 -0.03 -8.11 -6.12
N PHE A 62 -0.13 -7.92 -7.43
CA PHE A 62 -1.41 -7.88 -8.15
C PHE A 62 -2.16 -9.22 -8.04
N ASP A 63 -1.46 -10.33 -8.24
CA ASP A 63 -2.06 -11.66 -8.12
C ASP A 63 -2.53 -11.96 -6.69
N GLU A 64 -1.78 -11.53 -5.67
CA GLU A 64 -2.22 -11.65 -4.28
C GLU A 64 -3.49 -10.83 -4.00
N VAL A 65 -3.53 -9.57 -4.45
CA VAL A 65 -4.73 -8.72 -4.32
C VAL A 65 -5.94 -9.39 -4.99
N LYS A 66 -5.76 -9.92 -6.20
CA LYS A 66 -6.81 -10.62 -6.94
C LYS A 66 -7.32 -11.85 -6.19
N ASN A 67 -6.42 -12.64 -5.62
CA ASN A 67 -6.77 -13.82 -4.84
C ASN A 67 -7.59 -13.45 -3.60
N VAL A 68 -7.13 -12.46 -2.83
CA VAL A 68 -7.83 -11.94 -1.66
C VAL A 68 -9.24 -11.49 -2.05
N ILE A 69 -9.36 -10.66 -3.08
CA ILE A 69 -10.65 -10.16 -3.56
C ILE A 69 -11.56 -11.32 -4.02
N SER A 70 -11.02 -12.29 -4.73
CA SER A 70 -11.76 -13.47 -5.21
C SER A 70 -12.40 -14.26 -4.07
N THR A 71 -11.73 -14.39 -2.91
CA THR A 71 -12.32 -15.08 -1.74
C THR A 71 -13.62 -14.46 -1.26
N TYR A 72 -13.77 -13.14 -1.36
CA TYR A 72 -15.00 -12.44 -0.99
C TYR A 72 -16.11 -12.57 -2.03
N PHE A 73 -15.74 -12.66 -3.31
CA PHE A 73 -16.71 -12.81 -4.40
C PHE A 73 -17.15 -14.27 -4.62
N SER A 74 -16.35 -15.24 -4.18
CA SER A 74 -16.66 -16.68 -4.32
C SER A 74 -17.77 -17.16 -3.37
N GLY A 75 -18.19 -16.33 -2.40
CA GLY A 75 -19.31 -16.58 -1.50
C GLY A 75 -20.70 -16.19 -2.04
N ASN A 76 -20.80 -15.68 -3.28
CA ASN A 76 -22.08 -15.36 -3.90
C ASN A 76 -22.09 -15.85 -5.36
N GLN A 77 -22.76 -16.99 -5.60
CA GLN A 77 -23.00 -17.52 -6.94
C GLN A 77 -23.76 -16.47 -7.76
N GLY A 78 -23.07 -15.69 -8.59
CA GLY A 78 -23.74 -14.73 -9.48
C GLY A 78 -22.83 -13.66 -10.08
N LYS A 79 -22.35 -13.97 -11.29
CA LYS A 79 -21.75 -13.07 -12.31
C LYS A 79 -20.23 -12.85 -12.24
N LYS A 80 -19.58 -13.34 -13.29
CA LYS A 80 -18.26 -12.94 -13.79
C LYS A 80 -18.15 -11.40 -13.78
N ILE A 81 -17.31 -10.82 -12.91
CA ILE A 81 -17.13 -9.37 -12.85
C ILE A 81 -15.85 -8.90 -13.57
N PHE A 82 -14.95 -9.80 -13.99
CA PHE A 82 -13.74 -9.38 -14.69
C PHE A 82 -13.37 -10.36 -15.81
N THR A 83 -13.98 -10.16 -16.98
CA THR A 83 -13.35 -10.55 -18.25
C THR A 83 -12.80 -9.27 -18.86
N GLN A 84 -11.48 -9.30 -19.12
CA GLN A 84 -10.69 -8.47 -20.04
C GLN A 84 -11.13 -7.01 -20.26
N ILE A 85 -10.30 -6.07 -19.80
CA ILE A 85 -10.11 -4.79 -20.49
C ILE A 85 -8.73 -4.84 -21.14
#